data_AF-A0A9D9AHV7-F1
#
_entry.id   AF-A0A9D9AHV7-F1
#
_cell.length_a   1.000
_cell.length_b   1.000
_cell.length_c   1.000
_cell.angle_alpha   90.00
_cell.angle_beta   90.00
_cell.angle_gamma   90.00
#
_symmetry.space_group_name_H-M   'P 1'
#
loop_
_entity.id
_entity.type
_entity.pdbx_description
1 polymer ?
#
loop_
_entity_poly.entity_id
_entity_poly.type
_entity_poly.pdbx_seq_one_letter_code
_entity_poly.pdbx_strand_id
1 'polypeptide(L)'
;MRLLSLLPCLFLLTSAAHAELTDLRARTTGLDGQIWIGFDTQPSSLTLEETAHGVRLVVEGVDVRSRVVSPAHTDLVRAVTLTPQAGLAHIDLDASRDWAGVSAELRHGGVLVSIQLGTTGLPADGGDAAQVRLEHTAATHPAQDAVSPVEDGAQITTASVSRQSTEPATETRPVVADAAPAPAPPPPSSGAAAPTPQPSVSSEDECERLARAVADDPWNERLLVPHAACLADQGQTREATGIYRQILAFEPENYAAAVALADLEEAAGNRDAALRLYQQAASHARSDAQAAAALQRARALEGGQ
;
A
#
# COMPACT_ATOMS: atom_id res chain seq x y z
N MET A 1 -27.57 64.85 13.49
CA MET A 1 -28.06 63.76 12.63
C MET A 1 -27.06 62.63 12.70
N ARG A 2 -27.53 61.42 13.04
CA ARG A 2 -26.79 60.15 13.02
C ARG A 2 -26.43 59.77 11.57
N LEU A 3 -25.40 58.93 11.42
CA LEU A 3 -25.12 57.91 10.38
C LEU A 3 -23.63 57.99 9.99
N LEU A 4 -22.86 56.92 9.83
CA LEU A 4 -22.93 55.50 10.18
C LEU A 4 -21.53 54.99 9.82
N SER A 5 -20.80 54.36 10.75
CA SER A 5 -19.54 53.67 10.44
C SER A 5 -19.79 52.55 9.43
N LEU A 6 -19.02 52.52 8.34
CA LEU A 6 -18.93 51.36 7.46
C LEU A 6 -17.47 50.90 7.45
N LEU A 7 -17.19 49.94 8.33
CA LEU A 7 -16.04 49.04 8.27
C LEU A 7 -16.18 48.18 7.02
N PRO A 8 -15.19 48.08 6.12
CA PRO A 8 -15.17 47.02 5.15
C PRO A 8 -14.74 45.72 5.85
N CYS A 9 -15.71 44.86 6.14
CA CYS A 9 -15.46 43.44 6.41
C CYS A 9 -14.86 42.83 5.15
N LEU A 10 -13.53 42.78 5.10
CA LEU A 10 -12.79 41.97 4.15
C LEU A 10 -13.00 40.51 4.56
N PHE A 11 -14.08 39.89 4.07
CA PHE A 11 -14.23 38.44 4.09
C PHE A 11 -13.11 37.87 3.21
N LEU A 12 -12.00 37.49 3.85
CA LEU A 12 -11.12 36.48 3.30
C LEU A 12 -11.99 35.22 3.18
N LEU A 13 -12.57 35.01 2.00
CA LEU A 13 -13.04 33.71 1.57
C LEU A 13 -11.79 32.83 1.50
N THR A 14 -11.40 32.27 2.63
CA THR A 14 -10.58 31.08 2.68
C THR A 14 -11.37 30.05 1.90
N SER A 15 -11.04 29.89 0.62
CA SER A 15 -11.53 28.79 -0.19
C SER A 15 -11.19 27.53 0.59
N ALA A 16 -12.20 26.88 1.17
CA ALA A 16 -12.01 25.55 1.72
C ALA A 16 -11.37 24.75 0.59
N ALA A 17 -10.14 24.28 0.81
CA ALA A 17 -9.50 23.34 -0.07
C ALA A 17 -10.39 22.11 -0.03
N HIS A 18 -11.33 22.04 -0.96
CA HIS A 18 -12.27 20.94 -1.04
C HIS A 18 -11.44 19.70 -1.31
N ALA A 19 -11.47 18.76 -0.38
CA ALA A 19 -10.96 17.43 -0.63
C ALA A 19 -11.63 16.91 -1.91
N GLU A 20 -10.86 16.52 -2.92
CA GLU A 20 -11.40 16.09 -4.21
C GLU A 20 -11.11 14.59 -4.41
N LEU A 21 -12.04 13.89 -5.06
CA LEU A 21 -11.75 12.57 -5.64
C LEU A 21 -10.60 12.75 -6.64
N THR A 22 -9.46 12.12 -6.36
CA THR A 22 -8.23 12.24 -7.13
C THR A 22 -8.08 11.15 -8.18
N ASP A 23 -8.61 9.95 -7.91
CA ASP A 23 -8.44 8.80 -8.77
C ASP A 23 -9.64 7.85 -8.67
N LEU A 24 -9.99 7.20 -9.78
CA LEU A 24 -10.99 6.16 -9.81
C LEU A 24 -10.63 5.12 -10.84
N ARG A 25 -10.37 3.90 -10.39
CA ARG A 25 -9.92 2.83 -11.27
C ARG A 25 -10.50 1.49 -10.86
N ALA A 26 -10.76 0.65 -11.86
CA ALA A 26 -11.39 -0.64 -11.66
C ALA A 26 -10.64 -1.73 -12.43
N ARG A 27 -10.35 -2.85 -11.76
CA ARG A 27 -9.72 -4.03 -12.36
C ARG A 27 -10.55 -5.29 -12.11
N THR A 28 -10.43 -6.27 -13.00
CA THR A 28 -11.10 -7.57 -12.90
C THR A 28 -10.12 -8.70 -13.13
N THR A 29 -10.14 -9.69 -12.25
CA THR A 29 -9.38 -10.95 -12.36
C THR A 29 -10.34 -12.12 -12.21
N GLY A 30 -10.75 -12.73 -13.31
CA GLY A 30 -11.74 -13.81 -13.28
C GLY A 30 -13.11 -13.34 -12.78
N LEU A 31 -13.55 -13.86 -11.63
CA LEU A 31 -14.79 -13.47 -10.96
C LEU A 31 -14.59 -12.44 -9.83
N ASP A 32 -13.36 -11.97 -9.64
CA ASP A 32 -13.03 -10.96 -8.64
C ASP A 32 -12.86 -9.60 -9.31
N GLY A 33 -13.60 -8.61 -8.83
CA GLY A 33 -13.49 -7.21 -9.24
C GLY A 33 -12.98 -6.36 -8.09
N GLN A 34 -12.16 -5.37 -8.39
CA GLN A 34 -11.72 -4.40 -7.39
C GLN A 34 -11.76 -2.98 -7.96
N ILE A 35 -12.22 -2.03 -7.15
CA ILE A 35 -12.28 -0.61 -7.50
C ILE A 35 -11.52 0.18 -6.45
N TRP A 36 -10.56 0.98 -6.89
CA TRP A 36 -9.89 1.97 -6.08
C TRP A 36 -10.54 3.35 -6.28
N ILE A 37 -10.86 4.01 -5.17
CA ILE A 37 -11.41 5.36 -5.13
C ILE A 37 -10.46 6.19 -4.26
N GLY A 38 -9.62 6.99 -4.92
CA GLY A 38 -8.61 7.83 -4.28
C GLY A 38 -9.15 9.20 -3.89
N PHE A 39 -8.70 9.70 -2.74
CA PHE A 39 -8.95 11.05 -2.25
C PHE A 39 -7.62 11.74 -1.92
N ASP A 40 -7.61 13.07 -1.97
CA ASP A 40 -6.47 13.86 -1.50
C ASP A 40 -6.32 13.85 0.04
N THR A 41 -7.43 13.64 0.74
CA THR A 41 -7.55 13.62 2.19
C THR A 41 -7.98 12.24 2.65
N GLN A 42 -7.49 11.81 3.82
CA GLN A 42 -7.83 10.50 4.36
C GLN A 42 -9.31 10.46 4.77
N PRO A 43 -10.14 9.56 4.20
CA PRO A 43 -11.49 9.30 4.70
C PRO A 43 -11.46 8.76 6.13
N SER A 44 -12.39 9.21 6.96
CA SER A 44 -12.46 8.88 8.39
C SER A 44 -13.41 7.72 8.70
N SER A 45 -14.50 7.60 7.95
CA SER A 45 -15.48 6.51 8.09
C SER A 45 -16.06 6.13 6.74
N LEU A 46 -16.55 4.88 6.66
CA LEU A 46 -17.13 4.29 5.46
C LEU A 46 -18.29 3.38 5.84
N THR A 47 -19.44 3.58 5.21
CA THR A 47 -20.57 2.67 5.24
C THR A 47 -20.96 2.28 3.81
N LEU A 48 -21.31 1.02 3.60
CA LEU A 48 -21.81 0.51 2.32
C LEU A 48 -23.30 0.19 2.42
N GLU A 49 -24.06 0.70 1.47
CA GLU A 49 -25.50 0.46 1.34
C GLU A 49 -25.78 -0.16 -0.04
N GLU A 50 -26.61 -1.21 -0.09
CA GLU A 50 -27.08 -1.74 -1.38
C GLU A 50 -28.16 -0.84 -1.98
N THR A 51 -28.13 -0.70 -3.31
CA THR A 51 -29.10 0.09 -4.06
C THR A 51 -29.72 -0.77 -5.17
N ALA A 52 -30.75 -0.25 -5.84
CA ALA A 52 -31.40 -0.96 -6.94
C ALA A 52 -30.48 -1.25 -8.14
N HIS A 53 -29.38 -0.50 -8.29
CA HIS A 53 -28.50 -0.55 -9.46
C HIS A 53 -27.04 -0.84 -9.10
N GLY A 54 -26.74 -1.19 -7.85
CA GLY A 54 -25.36 -1.39 -7.40
C GLY A 54 -25.24 -1.06 -5.91
N VAL A 55 -24.25 -0.25 -5.53
CA VAL A 55 -24.03 0.12 -4.13
C VAL A 55 -23.81 1.62 -3.96
N ARG A 56 -24.08 2.12 -2.76
CA ARG A 56 -23.71 3.45 -2.30
C ARG A 56 -22.66 3.34 -1.20
N LEU A 57 -21.59 4.09 -1.35
CA LEU A 57 -20.63 4.34 -0.28
C LEU A 57 -20.97 5.67 0.38
N VAL A 58 -21.15 5.66 1.69
CA VAL A 58 -21.31 6.85 2.52
C VAL A 58 -19.98 7.06 3.25
N VAL A 59 -19.25 8.10 2.83
CA VAL A 59 -17.88 8.37 3.29
C VAL A 59 -17.85 9.69 4.06
N GLU A 60 -17.18 9.69 5.21
CA GLU A 60 -16.94 10.90 6.01
C GLU A 60 -15.47 11.32 5.93
N GLY A 61 -15.18 12.59 6.24
CA GLY A 61 -13.82 13.13 6.25
C GLY A 61 -13.30 13.49 4.86
N VAL A 62 -14.16 13.40 3.84
CA VAL A 62 -13.88 13.85 2.48
C VAL A 62 -15.00 14.77 2.02
N ASP A 63 -14.64 15.78 1.26
CA ASP A 63 -15.59 16.63 0.55
C ASP A 63 -15.81 16.05 -0.85
N VAL A 64 -17.02 16.23 -1.39
CA VAL A 64 -17.28 15.91 -2.79
C VAL A 64 -18.17 16.97 -3.41
N ARG A 65 -17.97 17.20 -4.70
CA ARG A 65 -18.88 18.03 -5.50
C ARG A 65 -19.88 17.14 -6.20
N SER A 66 -21.11 17.63 -6.37
CA SER A 66 -22.11 16.89 -7.14
C SER A 66 -21.66 16.78 -8.59
N ARG A 67 -21.38 15.56 -9.04
CA ARG A 67 -20.99 15.25 -10.43
C ARG A 67 -21.20 13.78 -10.75
N VAL A 68 -21.32 13.49 -12.03
CA VAL A 68 -21.26 12.12 -12.56
C VAL A 68 -19.89 11.92 -13.18
N VAL A 69 -19.21 10.85 -12.80
CA VAL A 69 -17.91 10.43 -13.32
C VAL A 69 -18.11 9.19 -14.18
N SER A 70 -17.61 9.24 -15.41
CA SER A 70 -17.55 8.08 -16.30
C SER A 70 -16.20 7.38 -16.12
N PRO A 71 -16.17 6.13 -15.63
CA PRO A 71 -14.93 5.37 -15.52
C PRO A 71 -14.29 5.16 -16.90
N ALA A 72 -12.96 5.08 -16.95
CA ALA A 72 -12.23 4.79 -18.20
C ALA A 72 -12.61 3.41 -18.78
N HIS A 73 -12.89 2.44 -17.91
CA HIS A 73 -13.38 1.11 -18.28
C HIS A 73 -14.71 0.85 -17.57
N THR A 74 -15.73 0.52 -18.34
CA THR A 74 -17.11 0.34 -17.83
C THR A 74 -17.44 -1.12 -17.52
N ASP A 75 -16.46 -2.00 -17.39
CA ASP A 75 -16.69 -3.44 -17.22
C ASP A 75 -17.31 -3.81 -15.87
N LEU A 76 -16.91 -3.11 -14.81
CA LEU A 76 -17.43 -3.30 -13.45
C LEU A 76 -18.48 -2.26 -13.11
N VAL A 77 -18.19 -0.99 -13.40
CA VAL A 77 -19.01 0.16 -13.02
C VAL A 77 -19.36 0.96 -14.25
N ARG A 78 -20.65 1.19 -14.46
CA ARG A 78 -21.15 1.94 -15.61
C ARG A 78 -20.98 3.44 -15.40
N ALA A 79 -21.29 3.90 -14.20
CA ALA A 79 -21.23 5.31 -13.82
C ALA A 79 -21.00 5.43 -12.31
N VAL A 80 -20.36 6.53 -11.93
CA VAL A 80 -20.15 6.88 -10.52
C VAL A 80 -20.79 8.23 -10.27
N THR A 81 -21.77 8.28 -9.38
CA THR A 81 -22.45 9.53 -9.02
C THR A 81 -22.00 9.99 -7.65
N LEU A 82 -21.48 11.20 -7.58
CA LEU A 82 -21.06 11.84 -6.33
C LEU A 82 -22.12 12.85 -5.92
N THR A 83 -22.58 12.76 -4.67
CA THR A 83 -23.55 13.70 -4.10
C THR A 83 -23.13 14.08 -2.68
N PRO A 84 -22.92 15.37 -2.36
CA PRO A 84 -22.70 15.78 -0.99
C PRO A 84 -24.03 15.78 -0.21
N GLN A 85 -24.03 15.19 0.98
CA GLN A 85 -25.19 15.14 1.86
C GLN A 85 -24.79 15.39 3.32
N ALA A 86 -25.14 16.56 3.86
CA ALA A 86 -24.96 16.90 5.27
C ALA A 86 -23.53 16.66 5.84
N GLY A 87 -22.49 16.90 5.04
CA GLY A 87 -21.09 16.67 5.42
C GLY A 87 -20.57 15.24 5.14
N LEU A 88 -21.42 14.39 4.56
CA LEU A 88 -21.05 13.07 4.06
C LEU A 88 -20.96 13.10 2.53
N ALA A 89 -20.02 12.34 1.99
CA ALA A 89 -19.92 12.06 0.57
C ALA A 89 -20.70 10.79 0.24
N HIS A 90 -21.78 10.92 -0.54
CA HIS A 90 -22.49 9.78 -1.10
C HIS A 90 -21.90 9.47 -2.48
N ILE A 91 -21.42 8.25 -2.65
CA ILE A 91 -20.78 7.76 -3.87
C ILE A 91 -21.57 6.55 -4.36
N ASP A 92 -22.45 6.76 -5.33
CA ASP A 92 -23.24 5.69 -5.94
C ASP A 92 -22.45 5.06 -7.10
N LEU A 93 -22.20 3.75 -7.02
CA LEU A 93 -21.57 2.94 -8.05
C LEU A 93 -22.65 2.14 -8.78
N ASP A 94 -22.93 2.48 -10.04
CA ASP A 94 -23.88 1.75 -10.90
C ASP A 94 -23.18 0.51 -11.49
N ALA A 95 -23.67 -0.67 -11.15
CA ALA A 95 -23.10 -1.94 -11.54
C ALA A 95 -23.32 -2.22 -13.03
N SER A 96 -22.24 -2.56 -13.73
CA SER A 96 -22.30 -3.03 -15.13
C SER A 96 -22.62 -4.51 -15.26
N ARG A 97 -22.43 -5.29 -14.19
CA ARG A 97 -22.60 -6.75 -14.12
C ARG A 97 -23.35 -7.14 -12.87
N ASP A 98 -23.76 -8.40 -12.80
CA ASP A 98 -24.32 -8.97 -11.58
C ASP A 98 -23.23 -9.09 -10.51
N TRP A 99 -23.35 -8.30 -9.44
CA TRP A 99 -22.49 -8.38 -8.27
C TRP A 99 -23.12 -9.35 -7.27
N ALA A 100 -22.49 -10.50 -7.07
CA ALA A 100 -22.93 -11.52 -6.12
C ALA A 100 -22.54 -11.17 -4.67
N GLY A 101 -21.53 -10.33 -4.50
CA GLY A 101 -21.12 -9.79 -3.21
C GLY A 101 -20.27 -8.54 -3.37
N VAL A 102 -20.39 -7.61 -2.44
CA VAL A 102 -19.60 -6.37 -2.42
C VAL A 102 -19.15 -6.08 -1.00
N SER A 103 -17.89 -5.74 -0.84
CA SER A 103 -17.35 -5.18 0.40
C SER A 103 -16.54 -3.93 0.08
N ALA A 104 -16.44 -3.04 1.06
CA ALA A 104 -15.62 -1.84 0.93
C ALA A 104 -14.86 -1.59 2.23
N GLU A 105 -13.63 -1.14 2.11
CA GLU A 105 -12.74 -0.89 3.24
C GLU A 105 -11.95 0.41 3.05
N LEU A 106 -11.64 1.06 4.16
CA LEU A 106 -10.75 2.21 4.18
C LEU A 106 -9.31 1.75 4.04
N ARG A 107 -8.60 2.35 3.09
CA ARG A 107 -7.15 2.21 2.94
C ARG A 107 -6.51 3.59 3.01
N HIS A 108 -5.19 3.62 3.03
CA HIS A 108 -4.47 4.88 3.09
C HIS A 108 -4.73 5.71 1.82
N GLY A 109 -5.32 6.89 2.00
CA GLY A 109 -5.67 7.82 0.92
C GLY A 109 -6.90 7.44 0.09
N GLY A 110 -7.70 6.44 0.49
CA GLY A 110 -8.83 6.02 -0.34
C GLY A 110 -9.70 4.91 0.22
N VAL A 111 -10.62 4.46 -0.63
CA VAL A 111 -11.53 3.33 -0.39
C VAL A 111 -11.23 2.26 -1.43
N LEU A 112 -11.03 1.02 -0.97
CA LEU A 112 -10.99 -0.15 -1.85
C LEU A 112 -12.34 -0.86 -1.77
N VAL A 113 -12.96 -1.04 -2.92
CA VAL A 113 -14.19 -1.84 -3.07
C VAL A 113 -13.80 -3.18 -3.70
N SER A 114 -14.16 -4.28 -3.05
CA SER A 114 -13.98 -5.63 -3.58
C SER A 114 -15.34 -6.22 -3.94
N ILE A 115 -15.41 -6.83 -5.12
CA ILE A 115 -16.65 -7.30 -5.74
C ILE A 115 -16.46 -8.75 -6.16
N GLN A 116 -17.41 -9.60 -5.79
CA GLN A 116 -17.55 -10.93 -6.37
C GLN A 116 -18.57 -10.86 -7.51
N LEU A 117 -18.17 -11.22 -8.71
CA LEU A 117 -19.06 -11.27 -9.88
C LEU A 117 -19.88 -12.55 -9.89
N GLY A 118 -21.16 -12.41 -10.22
CA GLY A 118 -22.06 -13.54 -10.47
C GLY A 118 -21.66 -14.30 -11.74
N THR A 119 -21.85 -15.62 -11.73
CA THR A 119 -21.60 -16.49 -12.89
C THR A 119 -22.78 -16.51 -13.88
N THR A 120 -23.84 -15.76 -13.60
CA THR A 120 -25.06 -15.72 -14.41
C THR A 120 -24.77 -15.09 -15.79
N GLY A 121 -24.52 -15.93 -16.80
CA GLY A 121 -24.36 -15.49 -18.19
C GLY A 121 -23.08 -15.94 -18.91
N LEU A 122 -22.19 -16.71 -18.26
CA LEU A 122 -21.17 -17.46 -19.02
C LEU A 122 -21.87 -18.58 -19.80
N PRO A 123 -21.63 -18.77 -21.12
CA PRO A 123 -22.01 -20.02 -21.75
C PRO A 123 -21.32 -21.14 -20.99
N ALA A 124 -22.11 -22.04 -20.43
CA ALA A 124 -21.63 -23.29 -19.86
C ALA A 124 -20.97 -24.08 -21.00
N ASP A 125 -19.67 -23.88 -21.20
CA ASP A 125 -18.92 -24.78 -22.04
C ASP A 125 -18.83 -26.12 -21.30
N GLY A 126 -19.28 -27.16 -21.97
CA GLY A 126 -19.68 -28.43 -21.37
C GLY A 126 -18.56 -29.09 -20.57
N GLY A 127 -18.83 -29.33 -19.30
CA GLY A 127 -17.99 -30.13 -18.42
C GLY A 127 -18.86 -30.76 -17.34
N ASP A 128 -19.38 -31.93 -17.66
CA ASP A 128 -20.12 -32.83 -16.78
C ASP A 128 -19.42 -32.98 -15.41
N ALA A 129 -20.11 -32.59 -14.35
CA ALA A 129 -19.86 -33.07 -12.99
C ALA A 129 -21.17 -32.99 -12.19
N ALA A 130 -22.12 -33.83 -12.59
CA ALA A 130 -23.08 -34.36 -11.64
C ALA A 130 -22.33 -35.11 -10.53
N GLN A 131 -22.15 -34.51 -9.35
CA GLN A 131 -21.99 -35.26 -8.11
C GLN A 131 -22.89 -34.70 -7.02
N VAL A 132 -24.12 -35.22 -7.07
CA VAL A 132 -24.85 -35.83 -5.95
C VAL A 132 -24.56 -35.24 -4.57
N ARG A 133 -25.47 -34.35 -4.19
CA ARG A 133 -25.93 -34.14 -2.82
C ARG A 133 -26.35 -35.48 -2.22
N LEU A 134 -25.63 -35.95 -1.20
CA LEU A 134 -26.16 -36.86 -0.19
C LEU A 134 -26.38 -36.07 1.10
N GLU A 135 -27.64 -35.73 1.32
CA GLU A 135 -28.17 -35.32 2.61
C GLU A 135 -28.00 -36.48 3.60
N HIS A 136 -27.47 -36.18 4.78
CA HIS A 136 -27.65 -37.05 5.95
C HIS A 136 -28.30 -36.24 7.07
N THR A 137 -29.62 -36.36 7.14
CA THR A 137 -30.46 -35.90 8.25
C THR A 137 -30.62 -36.98 9.31
N ALA A 138 -30.51 -36.53 10.58
CA ALA A 138 -31.09 -37.06 11.82
C ALA A 138 -30.54 -38.42 12.37
N ALA A 139 -30.52 -38.75 13.66
CA ALA A 139 -31.15 -38.20 14.86
C ALA A 139 -30.36 -38.60 16.13
N THR A 140 -30.47 -37.73 17.15
CA THR A 140 -30.77 -37.96 18.58
C THR A 140 -30.18 -39.16 19.39
N HIS A 141 -29.44 -38.79 20.45
CA HIS A 141 -29.19 -39.36 21.82
C HIS A 141 -30.13 -40.48 22.39
N PRO A 142 -29.82 -41.21 23.51
CA PRO A 142 -29.02 -40.80 24.71
C PRO A 142 -28.18 -41.87 25.51
N ALA A 143 -27.48 -41.37 26.56
CA ALA A 143 -27.18 -41.98 27.88
C ALA A 143 -26.21 -43.20 27.95
N GLN A 144 -25.32 -43.42 28.92
CA GLN A 144 -25.27 -43.04 30.36
C GLN A 144 -23.89 -43.44 30.96
N ASP A 145 -23.52 -42.79 32.08
CA ASP A 145 -22.73 -43.29 33.23
C ASP A 145 -21.24 -43.70 33.05
N ALA A 146 -20.29 -43.47 33.96
CA ALA A 146 -20.18 -42.69 35.19
C ALA A 146 -18.70 -42.75 35.69
N VAL A 147 -18.37 -41.89 36.66
CA VAL A 147 -17.35 -42.08 37.73
C VAL A 147 -15.85 -41.87 37.41
N SER A 148 -15.30 -40.78 37.97
CA SER A 148 -13.86 -40.56 38.33
C SER A 148 -13.50 -41.31 39.63
N PRO A 149 -12.37 -41.08 40.33
CA PRO A 149 -11.00 -40.63 40.00
C PRO A 149 -9.94 -41.59 40.63
N VAL A 150 -8.66 -41.15 40.70
CA VAL A 150 -7.67 -41.32 41.80
C VAL A 150 -6.30 -41.87 41.38
N GLU A 151 -5.30 -40.98 41.58
CA GLU A 151 -3.92 -41.12 42.09
C GLU A 151 -3.02 -42.28 41.60
N ASP A 152 -1.77 -41.98 41.21
CA ASP A 152 -0.62 -41.84 42.10
C ASP A 152 0.67 -41.78 41.25
N GLY A 153 1.79 -41.31 41.81
CA GLY A 153 3.12 -41.58 41.24
C GLY A 153 3.94 -40.36 40.83
N ALA A 154 4.36 -39.59 41.83
CA ALA A 154 5.51 -38.70 41.75
C ALA A 154 6.80 -39.45 41.31
N GLN A 155 7.67 -38.79 40.56
CA GLN A 155 9.09 -38.72 40.90
C GLN A 155 9.85 -37.63 40.13
N ILE A 156 10.57 -36.85 40.94
CA ILE A 156 11.45 -35.74 40.61
C ILE A 156 12.85 -36.31 40.41
N THR A 157 13.57 -35.90 39.37
CA THR A 157 15.03 -35.93 39.36
C THR A 157 15.63 -34.63 38.82
N THR A 158 16.17 -33.89 39.79
CA THR A 158 17.29 -32.94 39.78
C THR A 158 18.30 -33.11 38.63
N ALA A 159 18.60 -32.05 37.87
CA ALA A 159 19.68 -31.07 38.10
C ALA A 159 21.02 -31.44 37.45
N SER A 160 21.56 -30.54 36.62
CA SER A 160 22.78 -29.77 36.95
C SER A 160 23.49 -29.21 35.71
N VAL A 161 23.69 -27.90 35.78
CA VAL A 161 24.71 -27.11 35.07
C VAL A 161 26.11 -27.66 35.34
N SER A 162 27.00 -27.62 34.35
CA SER A 162 28.40 -27.18 34.56
C SER A 162 29.15 -26.89 33.26
N ARG A 163 29.93 -25.82 33.35
CA ARG A 163 30.82 -25.20 32.37
C ARG A 163 32.10 -26.02 32.25
N GLN A 164 32.80 -25.94 31.11
CA GLN A 164 34.26 -25.96 31.15
C GLN A 164 34.90 -25.23 29.97
N SER A 165 35.56 -24.11 30.29
CA SER A 165 36.70 -23.56 29.56
C SER A 165 37.96 -24.28 30.00
N THR A 166 38.88 -24.54 29.08
CA THR A 166 40.32 -24.55 29.38
C THR A 166 41.13 -24.31 28.10
N GLU A 167 41.88 -23.20 28.07
CA GLU A 167 43.13 -23.06 27.28
C GLU A 167 44.24 -23.94 27.91
N PRO A 168 45.41 -24.07 27.26
CA PRO A 168 46.50 -23.18 27.68
C PRO A 168 47.42 -22.66 26.56
N ALA A 169 48.07 -21.55 26.92
CA ALA A 169 49.07 -20.78 26.20
C ALA A 169 50.44 -21.48 26.04
N THR A 170 51.25 -21.01 25.08
CA THR A 170 52.70 -20.84 25.27
C THR A 170 53.21 -19.65 24.46
N GLU A 171 54.00 -18.86 25.17
CA GLU A 171 54.57 -17.53 24.94
C GLU A 171 55.86 -17.56 24.12
N THR A 172 56.08 -16.61 23.20
CA THR A 172 57.40 -15.95 23.02
C THR A 172 57.27 -14.61 22.25
N ARG A 173 57.76 -13.51 22.84
CA ARG A 173 58.08 -12.20 22.23
C ARG A 173 59.63 -12.05 22.21
N PRO A 174 60.23 -10.95 21.71
CA PRO A 174 59.99 -10.12 20.51
C PRO A 174 61.30 -9.88 19.69
N VAL A 175 61.23 -9.38 18.45
CA VAL A 175 62.38 -8.72 17.78
C VAL A 175 61.91 -7.49 17.00
N VAL A 176 62.71 -6.43 17.09
CA VAL A 176 62.51 -5.07 16.56
C VAL A 176 63.45 -4.84 15.36
N ALA A 177 63.12 -3.85 14.52
CA ALA A 177 63.84 -3.33 13.35
C ALA A 177 63.73 -4.22 12.09
N ASP A 178 63.43 -3.71 10.88
CA ASP A 178 63.97 -2.50 10.25
C ASP A 178 62.97 -1.96 9.19
N ALA A 179 63.01 -0.65 8.96
CA ALA A 179 62.18 0.07 8.02
C ALA A 179 62.92 0.23 6.68
N ALA A 180 62.28 -0.19 5.58
CA ALA A 180 62.74 0.10 4.22
C ALA A 180 61.55 0.50 3.30
N PRO A 181 61.79 1.32 2.27
CA PRO A 181 60.95 2.48 1.97
C PRO A 181 59.82 2.23 0.96
N ALA A 182 58.81 3.11 1.02
CA ALA A 182 57.68 3.17 0.11
C ALA A 182 58.10 3.41 -1.36
N PRO A 183 57.42 2.79 -2.35
CA PRO A 183 57.65 3.09 -3.76
C PRO A 183 57.14 4.49 -4.13
N ALA A 184 57.93 5.21 -4.94
CA ALA A 184 57.66 6.56 -5.41
C ALA A 184 56.36 6.68 -6.25
N PRO A 185 55.69 7.84 -6.26
CA PRO A 185 54.49 8.06 -7.06
C PRO A 185 54.80 8.14 -8.57
N PRO A 186 53.90 7.67 -9.46
CA PRO A 186 54.06 7.84 -10.90
C PRO A 186 53.92 9.32 -11.33
N PRO A 187 54.54 9.74 -12.44
CA PRO A 187 54.45 11.12 -12.94
C PRO A 187 53.03 11.47 -13.43
N PRO A 188 52.66 12.76 -13.47
CA PRO A 188 51.31 13.19 -13.86
C PRO A 188 51.08 12.92 -15.35
N SER A 189 50.17 11.99 -15.66
CA SER A 189 49.62 11.87 -17.01
C SER A 189 48.67 13.03 -17.29
N SER A 190 49.02 13.74 -18.35
CA SER A 190 48.31 14.84 -18.96
C SER A 190 46.82 14.56 -19.19
N GLY A 191 45.97 15.50 -18.77
CA GLY A 191 44.70 15.85 -19.40
C GLY A 191 43.76 14.71 -19.79
N ALA A 192 43.08 14.10 -18.82
CA ALA A 192 41.77 13.52 -19.07
C ALA A 192 40.73 14.64 -18.95
N ALA A 193 40.10 14.98 -20.07
CA ALA A 193 39.01 15.94 -20.14
C ALA A 193 37.96 15.63 -19.06
N ALA A 194 37.50 16.68 -18.38
CA ALA A 194 36.31 16.60 -17.54
C ALA A 194 35.18 15.96 -18.37
N PRO A 195 34.39 15.01 -17.80
CA PRO A 195 33.22 14.51 -18.51
C PRO A 195 32.32 15.71 -18.79
N THR A 196 32.10 15.97 -20.07
CA THR A 196 31.07 16.91 -20.50
C THR A 196 29.74 16.42 -19.92
N PRO A 197 28.90 17.31 -19.35
CA PRO A 197 27.56 16.93 -18.94
C PRO A 197 26.82 16.47 -20.19
N GLN A 198 26.56 15.17 -20.27
CA GLN A 198 25.69 14.62 -21.29
C GLN A 198 24.29 15.21 -21.05
N PRO A 199 23.57 15.61 -22.11
CA PRO A 199 22.23 16.16 -21.96
C PRO A 199 21.32 15.10 -21.31
N SER A 200 20.33 15.55 -20.53
CA SER A 200 19.33 14.78 -19.77
C SER A 200 18.38 13.91 -20.61
N VAL A 201 18.74 13.61 -21.86
CA VAL A 201 17.95 12.85 -22.85
C VAL A 201 17.70 11.39 -22.48
N SER A 202 18.24 10.89 -21.37
CA SER A 202 18.09 9.49 -20.97
C SER A 202 16.92 9.28 -20.00
N SER A 203 16.65 10.21 -19.10
CA SER A 203 15.63 10.07 -18.05
C SER A 203 14.28 10.63 -18.47
N GLU A 204 14.25 11.77 -19.16
CA GLU A 204 13.00 12.36 -19.68
C GLU A 204 12.33 11.45 -20.72
N ASP A 205 13.12 10.88 -21.63
CA ASP A 205 12.64 9.92 -22.65
C ASP A 205 12.13 8.61 -22.03
N GLU A 206 12.75 8.15 -20.94
CA GLU A 206 12.31 6.94 -20.23
C GLU A 206 10.98 7.16 -19.51
N CYS A 207 10.87 8.29 -18.84
CA CYS A 207 9.66 8.74 -18.19
C CYS A 207 8.46 8.80 -19.13
N GLU A 208 8.62 9.42 -20.29
CA GLU A 208 7.55 9.52 -21.29
C GLU A 208 7.19 8.16 -21.89
N ARG A 209 8.18 7.27 -22.05
CA ARG A 209 7.95 5.90 -22.53
C ARG A 209 7.16 5.07 -21.51
N LEU A 210 7.49 5.19 -20.23
CA LEU A 210 6.76 4.58 -19.13
C LEU A 210 5.33 5.11 -19.04
N ALA A 211 5.15 6.43 -19.18
CA ALA A 211 3.83 7.06 -19.18
C ALA A 211 2.93 6.50 -20.30
N ARG A 212 3.47 6.36 -21.52
CA ARG A 212 2.76 5.72 -22.64
C ARG A 212 2.43 4.26 -22.36
N ALA A 213 3.39 3.49 -21.84
CA ALA A 213 3.18 2.08 -21.54
C ALA A 213 2.14 1.86 -20.44
N VAL A 214 2.09 2.72 -19.42
CA VAL A 214 1.03 2.73 -18.40
C VAL A 214 -0.32 3.17 -18.98
N ALA A 215 -0.33 4.08 -19.95
CA ALA A 215 -1.59 4.42 -20.64
C ALA A 215 -2.15 3.23 -21.43
N ASP A 216 -1.28 2.41 -22.03
CA ASP A 216 -1.67 1.21 -22.77
C ASP A 216 -2.09 0.05 -21.84
N ASP A 217 -1.39 -0.14 -20.72
CA ASP A 217 -1.68 -1.14 -19.68
C ASP A 217 -1.64 -0.49 -18.28
N PRO A 218 -2.75 0.12 -17.83
CA PRO A 218 -2.83 0.87 -16.57
C PRO A 218 -2.67 0.05 -15.30
N TRP A 219 -2.57 -1.27 -15.45
CA TRP A 219 -2.56 -2.22 -14.35
C TRP A 219 -1.26 -2.99 -14.22
N ASN A 220 -0.31 -2.74 -15.13
CA ASN A 220 0.97 -3.41 -15.10
C ASN A 220 1.85 -2.87 -13.97
N GLU A 221 1.91 -3.62 -12.87
CA GLU A 221 2.69 -3.27 -11.68
C GLU A 221 4.17 -3.08 -12.00
N ARG A 222 4.69 -3.81 -13.01
CA ARG A 222 6.07 -3.68 -13.48
C ARG A 222 6.33 -2.33 -14.19
N LEU A 223 5.27 -1.64 -14.63
CA LEU A 223 5.35 -0.31 -15.24
C LEU A 223 4.95 0.79 -14.26
N LEU A 224 4.00 0.53 -13.36
CA LEU A 224 3.50 1.53 -12.41
C LEU A 224 4.55 1.98 -11.39
N VAL A 225 5.33 1.06 -10.79
CA VAL A 225 6.41 1.42 -9.85
C VAL A 225 7.48 2.30 -10.50
N PRO A 226 8.09 1.93 -11.65
CA PRO A 226 9.08 2.78 -12.28
C PRO A 226 8.49 4.08 -12.84
N HIS A 227 7.23 4.09 -13.30
CA HIS A 227 6.56 5.32 -13.71
C HIS A 227 6.38 6.30 -12.54
N ALA A 228 5.91 5.82 -11.38
CA ALA A 228 5.80 6.62 -10.17
C ALA A 228 7.16 7.14 -9.69
N ALA A 229 8.22 6.33 -9.79
CA ALA A 229 9.57 6.76 -9.43
C ALA A 229 10.04 7.90 -10.33
N CYS A 230 9.83 7.77 -11.64
CA CYS A 230 10.10 8.83 -12.60
C CYS A 230 9.34 10.13 -12.26
N LEU A 231 8.05 10.05 -11.93
CA LEU A 231 7.25 11.23 -11.54
C LEU A 231 7.85 11.90 -10.29
N ALA A 232 8.26 11.10 -9.30
CA ALA A 232 8.92 11.60 -8.10
C ALA A 232 10.24 12.32 -8.43
N ASP A 233 11.07 11.74 -9.29
CA ASP A 233 12.34 12.33 -9.73
C ASP A 233 12.16 13.65 -10.49
N GLN A 234 11.04 13.81 -11.21
CA GLN A 234 10.64 15.05 -11.87
C GLN A 234 10.01 16.09 -10.92
N GLY A 235 9.90 15.78 -9.63
CA GLY A 235 9.24 16.64 -8.63
C GLY A 235 7.71 16.60 -8.69
N GLN A 236 7.12 15.71 -9.49
CA GLN A 236 5.68 15.43 -9.54
C GLN A 236 5.28 14.50 -8.39
N THR A 237 5.60 14.92 -7.16
CA THR A 237 5.46 14.12 -5.95
C THR A 237 4.02 13.71 -5.68
N ARG A 238 3.06 14.60 -5.97
CA ARG A 238 1.64 14.32 -5.72
C ARG A 238 1.15 13.17 -6.59
N GLU A 239 1.47 13.21 -7.88
CA GLU A 239 1.13 12.16 -8.83
C GLU A 239 1.80 10.83 -8.44
N ALA A 240 3.10 10.86 -8.11
CA ALA A 240 3.85 9.69 -7.68
C ALA A 240 3.23 9.02 -6.43
N THR A 241 2.93 9.81 -5.39
CA THR A 241 2.27 9.35 -4.17
C THR A 241 0.91 8.71 -4.48
N GLY A 242 0.13 9.29 -5.38
CA GLY A 242 -1.15 8.74 -5.82
C GLY A 242 -1.00 7.32 -6.40
N ILE A 243 -0.03 7.13 -7.31
CA ILE A 243 0.23 5.83 -7.92
C ILE A 243 0.73 4.82 -6.88
N TYR A 244 1.64 5.19 -5.98
CA TYR A 244 2.10 4.25 -4.95
C TYR A 244 0.99 3.83 -3.99
N ARG A 245 0.11 4.76 -3.57
CA ARG A 245 -1.06 4.42 -2.76
C ARG A 245 -2.01 3.49 -3.50
N GLN A 246 -2.22 3.72 -4.79
CA GLN A 246 -3.01 2.84 -5.64
C GLN A 246 -2.40 1.43 -5.67
N ILE A 247 -1.10 1.29 -5.95
CA ILE A 247 -0.42 -0.01 -5.96
C ILE A 247 -0.64 -0.73 -4.63
N LEU A 248 -0.42 -0.04 -3.50
CA LEU A 248 -0.55 -0.64 -2.16
C LEU A 248 -1.99 -0.95 -1.75
N ALA A 249 -2.99 -0.30 -2.37
CA ALA A 249 -4.39 -0.67 -2.19
C ALA A 249 -4.69 -2.04 -2.83
N PHE A 250 -4.07 -2.32 -3.97
CA PHE A 250 -4.28 -3.56 -4.73
C PHE A 250 -3.31 -4.69 -4.35
N GLU A 251 -2.12 -4.33 -3.91
CA GLU A 251 -1.00 -5.21 -3.54
C GLU A 251 -0.34 -4.68 -2.26
N PRO A 252 -0.95 -4.91 -1.08
CA PRO A 252 -0.41 -4.43 0.20
C PRO A 252 1.02 -4.92 0.49
N GLU A 253 1.42 -6.05 -0.08
CA GLU A 253 2.74 -6.66 0.07
C GLU A 253 3.83 -6.07 -0.85
N ASN A 254 3.50 -5.08 -1.69
CA ASN A 254 4.45 -4.54 -2.66
C ASN A 254 5.56 -3.73 -1.97
N TYR A 255 6.67 -4.40 -1.67
CA TYR A 255 7.83 -3.83 -0.98
C TYR A 255 8.33 -2.52 -1.62
N ALA A 256 8.45 -2.50 -2.95
CA ALA A 256 9.03 -1.36 -3.66
C ALA A 256 8.14 -0.11 -3.55
N ALA A 257 6.82 -0.27 -3.72
CA ALA A 257 5.87 0.81 -3.54
C ALA A 257 5.81 1.29 -2.08
N ALA A 258 5.86 0.37 -1.10
CA ALA A 258 5.84 0.72 0.31
C ALA A 258 7.06 1.56 0.72
N VAL A 259 8.26 1.16 0.29
CA VAL A 259 9.49 1.92 0.55
C VAL A 259 9.47 3.29 -0.14
N ALA A 260 9.13 3.33 -1.43
CA ALA A 260 9.12 4.58 -2.18
C ALA A 260 8.10 5.59 -1.61
N LEU A 261 6.90 5.12 -1.24
CA LEU A 261 5.93 5.99 -0.57
C LEU A 261 6.41 6.45 0.81
N ALA A 262 7.07 5.59 1.58
CA ALA A 262 7.65 5.98 2.87
C ALA A 262 8.71 7.09 2.71
N ASP A 263 9.60 6.95 1.72
CA ASP A 263 10.64 7.93 1.41
C ASP A 263 10.00 9.30 1.05
N LEU A 264 8.90 9.30 0.27
CA LEU A 264 8.17 10.52 -0.08
C LEU A 264 7.43 11.15 1.12
N GLU A 265 6.78 10.34 1.95
CA GLU A 265 6.10 10.82 3.17
C GLU A 265 7.11 11.38 4.18
N GLU A 266 8.30 10.78 4.29
CA GLU A 266 9.39 11.29 5.12
C GLU A 266 9.87 12.66 4.61
N ALA A 267 10.10 12.79 3.31
CA ALA A 267 10.49 14.06 2.69
C ALA A 267 9.42 15.15 2.84
N ALA A 268 8.14 14.76 2.89
CA ALA A 268 7.02 15.66 3.18
C ALA A 268 6.87 16.01 4.67
N GLY A 269 7.68 15.40 5.55
CA GLY A 269 7.62 15.61 7.00
C GLY A 269 6.55 14.75 7.72
N ASN A 270 5.86 13.87 7.00
CA ASN A 270 4.83 12.97 7.54
C ASN A 270 5.47 11.72 8.17
N ARG A 271 6.29 11.96 9.19
CA ARG A 271 7.16 10.96 9.83
C ARG A 271 6.41 9.72 10.33
N ASP A 272 5.23 9.88 10.91
CA ASP A 272 4.40 8.76 11.37
C ASP A 272 3.88 7.89 10.22
N ALA A 273 3.54 8.50 9.08
CA ALA A 273 3.11 7.76 7.89
C ALA A 273 4.27 6.98 7.29
N ALA A 274 5.44 7.62 7.14
CA ALA A 274 6.66 6.97 6.68
C ALA A 274 7.06 5.80 7.58
N LEU A 275 6.99 5.96 8.92
CA LEU A 275 7.28 4.89 9.87
C LEU A 275 6.42 3.64 9.63
N ARG A 276 5.10 3.81 9.51
CA ARG A 276 4.18 2.69 9.25
C ARG A 276 4.47 1.99 7.93
N LEU A 277 4.78 2.76 6.88
CA LEU A 277 5.09 2.22 5.57
C LEU A 277 6.40 1.45 5.54
N TYR A 278 7.46 1.93 6.21
CA TYR A 278 8.70 1.17 6.36
C TYR A 278 8.50 -0.12 7.16
N GLN A 279 7.66 -0.11 8.21
CA GLN A 279 7.32 -1.31 8.97
C GLN A 279 6.56 -2.33 8.11
N GLN A 280 5.59 -1.88 7.30
CA GLN A 280 4.89 -2.71 6.32
C GLN A 280 5.84 -3.28 5.26
N ALA A 281 6.75 -2.46 4.72
CA ALA A 281 7.77 -2.94 3.79
C ALA A 281 8.63 -4.04 4.44
N ALA A 282 9.04 -3.87 5.70
CA ALA A 282 9.80 -4.87 6.41
C ALA A 282 9.03 -6.19 6.59
N SER A 283 7.72 -6.16 6.88
CA SER A 283 6.92 -7.38 7.05
C SER A 283 6.69 -8.16 5.75
N HIS A 284 6.81 -7.50 4.59
CA HIS A 284 6.63 -8.10 3.26
C HIS A 284 7.94 -8.20 2.46
N ALA A 285 9.09 -8.02 3.12
CA ALA A 285 10.39 -8.16 2.50
C ALA A 285 10.64 -9.59 1.99
N ARG A 286 11.26 -9.72 0.82
CA ARG A 286 11.62 -11.04 0.25
C ARG A 286 12.98 -11.55 0.72
N SER A 287 13.72 -10.73 1.47
CA SER A 287 15.02 -11.09 2.04
C SER A 287 15.29 -10.36 3.35
N ASP A 288 16.17 -10.94 4.16
CA ASP A 288 16.63 -10.34 5.42
C ASP A 288 17.29 -8.98 5.19
N ALA A 289 18.00 -8.82 4.07
CA ALA A 289 18.62 -7.55 3.71
C ALA A 289 17.58 -6.45 3.43
N GLN A 290 16.49 -6.78 2.74
CA GLN A 290 15.37 -5.85 2.51
C GLN A 290 14.68 -5.50 3.83
N ALA A 291 14.37 -6.49 4.66
CA ALA A 291 13.74 -6.29 5.95
C ALA A 291 14.60 -5.39 6.85
N ALA A 292 15.90 -5.67 6.94
CA ALA A 292 16.85 -4.89 7.72
C ALA A 292 16.95 -3.45 7.23
N ALA A 293 17.01 -3.23 5.91
CA ALA A 293 17.06 -1.88 5.34
C ALA A 293 15.82 -1.06 5.68
N ALA A 294 14.63 -1.62 5.52
CA ALA A 294 13.37 -0.94 5.86
C ALA A 294 13.27 -0.65 7.37
N LEU A 295 13.63 -1.61 8.23
CA LEU A 295 13.63 -1.41 9.69
C LEU A 295 14.67 -0.38 10.14
N GLN A 296 15.81 -0.28 9.47
CA GLN A 296 16.82 0.72 9.80
C GLN A 296 16.29 2.13 9.55
N ARG A 297 15.57 2.34 8.43
CA ARG A 297 14.89 3.61 8.14
C ARG A 297 13.78 3.90 9.16
N ALA A 298 12.95 2.91 9.47
CA ALA A 298 11.92 3.03 10.52
C ALA A 298 12.50 3.49 11.87
N ARG A 299 13.60 2.90 12.35
CA ARG A 299 14.25 3.29 13.61
C ARG A 299 14.85 4.69 13.57
N ALA A 300 15.37 5.13 12.43
CA ALA A 300 15.82 6.51 12.25
C ALA A 300 14.64 7.49 12.42
N LEU A 301 13.41 7.05 12.11
CA LEU A 301 12.18 7.79 12.36
C LEU A 301 11.67 7.76 13.81
N GLU A 302 12.20 6.89 14.66
CA GLU A 302 11.86 6.88 16.09
C GLU A 302 12.85 7.71 16.92
N GLY A 303 14.14 7.67 16.58
CA GLY A 303 15.22 8.29 17.38
C GLY A 303 15.43 9.81 17.21
N GLY A 304 14.55 10.50 16.51
CA GLY A 304 14.63 11.95 16.24
C GLY A 304 13.56 12.79 16.96
N GLN A 305 12.95 12.23 18.00
CA GLN A 305 11.99 12.91 18.89
C GLN A 305 12.69 13.65 20.03
#